data_AF-A0A6A2YW13-F1
#
_entry.id   AF-A0A6A2YW13-F1
#
_cell.length_a   1.000
_cell.length_b   1.000
_cell.length_c   1.000
_cell.angle_alpha   90.00
_cell.angle_beta   90.00
_cell.angle_gamma   90.00
#
_symmetry.space_group_name_H-M   'P 1'
#
loop_
_entity.id
_entity.type
_entity.pdbx_description
1 polymer ?
#
loop_
_entity_poly.entity_id
_entity_poly.type
_entity_poly.pdbx_seq_one_letter_code
_entity_poly.pdbx_strand_id
1 'polypeptide(L)'
;MPRSSHLRVLCLSGYCIDELPHQIGGLIRLRYFNLSHTRIKSLPDSLGSLINLQTLILHGCKNLIKLPRAIGNLLNLHVLDLTDTVNLTEMPMHIGNLKNLQILSKFVVQKDGGPNIGELKGLLHLRKELSIRGLQNVVDTRDARECILKDKQGLDSLELQWSHRGHGTNDRQ
;
A
#
# COMPACT_ATOMS: atom_id res chain seq x y z
N MET A 1 -20.18 23.13 -7.04
CA MET A 1 -19.27 21.96 -7.10
C MET A 1 -19.73 21.06 -8.23
N PRO A 2 -18.98 20.91 -9.34
CA PRO A 2 -19.48 20.17 -10.48
C PRO A 2 -19.56 18.68 -10.14
N ARG A 3 -20.75 18.10 -10.33
CA ARG A 3 -21.04 16.65 -10.25
C ARG A 3 -20.29 15.95 -11.40
N SER A 4 -18.98 15.75 -11.28
CA SER A 4 -18.22 15.02 -12.30
C SER A 4 -18.44 13.51 -12.15
N SER A 5 -19.63 13.06 -12.54
CA SER A 5 -20.07 11.66 -12.46
C SER A 5 -19.47 10.76 -13.56
N HIS A 6 -18.45 11.22 -14.30
CA HIS A 6 -17.88 10.51 -15.44
C HIS A 6 -16.34 10.46 -15.44
N LEU A 7 -15.66 11.10 -14.48
CA LEU A 7 -14.21 11.13 -14.46
C LEU A 7 -13.67 9.70 -14.27
N ARG A 8 -12.82 9.26 -15.21
CA ARG A 8 -12.18 7.93 -15.18
C ARG A 8 -10.69 8.01 -14.84
N VAL A 9 -10.06 9.14 -15.13
CA VAL A 9 -8.63 9.36 -14.94
C VAL A 9 -8.46 10.68 -14.19
N LEU A 10 -7.72 10.65 -13.10
CA LEU A 10 -7.32 11.83 -12.33
C LEU A 10 -5.81 11.75 -12.11
N CYS A 11 -5.08 12.72 -12.62
CA CYS A 11 -3.64 12.84 -12.42
C CYS A 11 -3.36 14.15 -11.68
N LEU A 12 -2.81 14.03 -10.48
CA LEU A 12 -2.39 15.13 -9.63
C LEU A 12 -0.89 15.02 -9.31
N SER A 13 -0.13 14.36 -10.19
CA SER A 13 1.29 14.15 -9.98
C SER A 13 2.07 15.47 -9.94
N GLY A 14 2.99 15.59 -8.99
CA GLY A 14 3.86 16.76 -8.82
C GLY A 14 3.20 17.98 -8.19
N TYR A 15 1.90 17.92 -7.87
CA TYR A 15 1.22 19.02 -7.19
C TYR A 15 1.57 19.05 -5.69
N CYS A 16 1.61 20.25 -5.11
CA CYS A 16 1.78 20.48 -3.68
C CYS A 16 0.50 20.17 -2.89
N ILE A 17 0.11 18.89 -2.87
CA ILE A 17 -1.07 18.39 -2.15
C ILE A 17 -0.61 17.73 -0.87
N ASP A 18 -1.04 18.25 0.27
CA ASP A 18 -0.76 17.69 1.60
C ASP A 18 -1.88 16.77 2.10
N GLU A 19 -3.12 17.01 1.63
CA GLU A 19 -4.31 16.23 1.96
C GLU A 19 -5.30 16.18 0.79
N LEU A 20 -6.13 15.14 0.75
CA LEU A 20 -7.25 15.05 -0.19
C LEU A 20 -8.58 15.30 0.54
N PRO A 21 -9.50 16.05 -0.08
CA PRO A 21 -10.82 16.26 0.47
C PRO A 21 -11.62 14.94 0.49
N HIS A 22 -12.48 14.75 1.49
CA HIS A 22 -13.32 13.54 1.60
C HIS A 22 -14.23 13.32 0.38
N GLN A 23 -14.55 14.38 -0.35
CA GLN A 23 -15.37 14.36 -1.57
C GLN A 23 -14.73 13.55 -2.72
N ILE A 24 -13.44 13.19 -2.61
CA ILE A 24 -12.79 12.30 -3.59
C ILE A 24 -13.55 10.98 -3.76
N GLY A 25 -14.16 10.46 -2.69
CA GLY A 25 -14.98 9.24 -2.72
C GLY A 25 -16.22 9.33 -3.62
N GLY A 26 -16.65 10.54 -3.98
CA GLY A 26 -17.76 10.76 -4.93
C GLY A 26 -17.39 10.47 -6.39
N LEU A 27 -16.10 10.28 -6.71
CA LEU A 27 -15.63 9.96 -8.06
C LEU A 27 -15.81 8.46 -8.37
N ILE A 28 -17.00 7.91 -8.16
CA ILE A 28 -17.30 6.47 -8.20
C ILE A 28 -16.93 5.78 -9.54
N ARG A 29 -16.75 6.53 -10.62
CA ARG A 29 -16.37 6.01 -11.95
C ARG A 29 -14.87 6.08 -12.23
N LEU A 30 -14.08 6.59 -11.28
CA LEU A 30 -12.64 6.70 -11.40
C LEU A 30 -12.01 5.32 -11.51
N ARG A 31 -11.12 5.16 -12.49
CA ARG A 31 -10.37 3.92 -12.77
C ARG A 31 -8.89 4.10 -12.56
N TYR A 32 -8.36 5.30 -12.80
CA TYR A 32 -6.96 5.62 -12.65
C TYR A 32 -6.80 6.87 -11.79
N PHE A 33 -6.02 6.76 -10.73
CA PHE A 33 -5.69 7.88 -9.85
C PHE A 33 -4.18 7.93 -9.61
N ASN A 34 -3.53 9.00 -10.06
CA ASN A 34 -2.10 9.21 -9.87
C ASN A 34 -1.86 10.44 -8.98
N LEU A 35 -1.18 10.21 -7.87
CA LEU A 35 -0.79 11.19 -6.85
C LEU A 35 0.75 11.27 -6.72
N SER A 36 1.50 10.77 -7.71
CA SER A 36 2.95 10.62 -7.61
C SER A 36 3.62 11.95 -7.31
N HIS A 37 4.66 11.93 -6.47
CA HIS A 37 5.41 13.13 -6.07
C HIS A 37 4.55 14.24 -5.44
N THR A 38 3.46 13.89 -4.76
CA THR A 38 2.73 14.82 -3.88
C THR A 38 3.28 14.76 -2.45
N ARG A 39 2.87 15.71 -1.60
CA ARG A 39 3.29 15.79 -0.19
C ARG A 39 2.31 15.09 0.76
N ILE A 40 1.43 14.25 0.23
CA ILE A 40 0.32 13.68 0.97
C ILE A 40 0.80 12.82 2.14
N LYS A 41 0.20 13.04 3.31
CA LYS A 41 0.55 12.29 4.54
C LYS A 41 -0.32 11.05 4.73
N SER A 42 -1.58 11.12 4.28
CA SER A 42 -2.57 10.05 4.33
C SER A 42 -3.66 10.29 3.28
N LEU A 43 -4.30 9.22 2.81
CA LEU A 43 -5.51 9.31 1.98
C LEU A 43 -6.75 9.24 2.88
N PRO A 44 -7.86 9.91 2.53
CA PRO A 44 -9.10 9.83 3.30
C PRO A 44 -9.75 8.45 3.17
N ASP A 45 -10.46 7.99 4.20
CA ASP A 45 -11.18 6.70 4.17
C ASP A 45 -12.26 6.65 3.08
N SER A 46 -12.77 7.82 2.64
CA SER A 46 -13.71 7.89 1.51
C SER A 46 -13.12 7.39 0.19
N LEU A 47 -11.79 7.25 0.08
CA LEU A 47 -11.13 6.58 -1.04
C LEU A 47 -11.69 5.16 -1.28
N GLY A 48 -12.08 4.44 -0.21
CA GLY A 48 -12.68 3.10 -0.32
C GLY A 48 -14.02 3.07 -1.06
N SER A 49 -14.65 4.23 -1.34
CA SER A 49 -15.86 4.33 -2.16
C SER A 49 -15.57 4.27 -3.67
N LEU A 50 -14.30 4.34 -4.07
CA LEU A 50 -13.85 4.26 -5.46
C LEU A 50 -13.83 2.80 -5.94
N ILE A 51 -14.96 2.10 -5.84
CA ILE A 51 -15.08 0.66 -6.11
C ILE A 51 -14.67 0.24 -7.53
N ASN A 52 -14.62 1.18 -8.48
CA ASN A 52 -14.17 0.96 -9.86
C ASN A 52 -12.69 1.27 -10.10
N LEU A 53 -11.95 1.69 -9.07
CA LEU A 53 -10.54 2.07 -9.20
C LEU A 53 -9.71 0.83 -9.54
N GLN A 54 -8.94 0.93 -10.62
CA GLN A 54 -8.08 -0.14 -11.15
C GLN A 54 -6.61 0.16 -10.91
N THR A 55 -6.24 1.42 -10.83
CA THR A 55 -4.86 1.86 -10.64
C THR A 55 -4.77 3.03 -9.69
N LEU A 56 -3.97 2.87 -8.64
CA LEU A 56 -3.60 3.91 -7.70
C LEU A 56 -2.07 4.03 -7.67
N ILE A 57 -1.55 5.17 -8.09
CA ILE A 57 -0.11 5.46 -8.09
C ILE A 57 0.21 6.49 -7.01
N LEU A 58 1.04 6.10 -6.06
CA LEU A 58 1.56 6.90 -4.95
C LEU A 58 3.10 6.98 -5.00
N HIS A 59 3.67 6.73 -6.18
CA HIS A 59 5.11 6.74 -6.41
C HIS A 59 5.73 8.06 -5.93
N GLY A 60 6.78 7.97 -5.12
CA GLY A 60 7.49 9.15 -4.63
C GLY A 60 6.69 10.06 -3.69
N CYS A 61 5.55 9.61 -3.14
CA CYS A 61 4.87 10.28 -2.03
C CYS A 61 5.67 10.10 -0.72
N LYS A 62 6.78 10.84 -0.60
CA LYS A 62 7.76 10.67 0.50
C LYS A 62 7.18 10.94 1.89
N ASN A 63 6.11 11.72 1.99
CA ASN A 63 5.47 12.08 3.27
C ASN A 63 4.35 11.10 3.69
N LEU A 64 4.00 10.13 2.84
CA LEU A 64 2.92 9.19 3.13
C LEU A 64 3.33 8.27 4.28
N ILE A 65 2.60 8.30 5.39
CA ILE A 65 2.90 7.53 6.60
C ILE A 65 2.10 6.23 6.65
N LYS A 66 0.84 6.28 6.21
CA LYS A 66 -0.11 5.16 6.26
C LYS A 66 -1.12 5.21 5.12
N LEU A 67 -1.64 4.03 4.78
CA LEU A 67 -2.81 3.90 3.90
C LEU A 67 -4.11 3.86 4.73
N PRO A 68 -5.24 4.36 4.19
CA PRO A 68 -6.53 4.29 4.86
C PRO A 68 -6.98 2.83 4.99
N ARG A 69 -7.71 2.52 6.08
CA ARG A 69 -8.25 1.15 6.30
C ARG A 69 -9.18 0.75 5.17
N ALA A 70 -9.92 1.71 4.62
CA ALA A 70 -10.87 1.50 3.55
C ALA A 70 -10.24 1.09 2.20
N ILE A 71 -8.90 1.05 2.06
CA ILE A 71 -8.27 0.59 0.81
C ILE A 71 -8.65 -0.87 0.50
N GLY A 72 -8.92 -1.69 1.52
CA GLY A 72 -9.36 -3.09 1.36
C GLY A 72 -10.69 -3.24 0.62
N ASN A 73 -11.45 -2.14 0.44
CA ASN A 73 -12.72 -2.12 -0.30
C ASN A 73 -12.53 -1.95 -1.81
N LEU A 74 -11.31 -1.67 -2.29
CA LEU A 74 -11.01 -1.43 -3.70
C LEU A 74 -10.86 -2.75 -4.48
N LEU A 75 -11.90 -3.58 -4.49
CA LEU A 75 -11.85 -4.96 -5.02
C LEU A 75 -11.45 -5.06 -6.50
N ASN A 76 -11.59 -3.99 -7.28
CA ASN A 76 -11.17 -3.90 -8.68
C ASN A 76 -9.75 -3.36 -8.88
N LEU A 77 -8.99 -3.12 -7.80
CA LEU A 77 -7.64 -2.58 -7.89
C LEU A 77 -6.67 -3.64 -8.42
N HIS A 78 -5.98 -3.30 -9.51
CA HIS A 78 -4.95 -4.15 -10.13
C HIS A 78 -3.55 -3.64 -9.83
N VAL A 79 -3.39 -2.33 -9.64
CA VAL A 79 -2.09 -1.70 -9.42
C VAL A 79 -2.17 -0.76 -8.22
N LEU A 80 -1.34 -1.03 -7.22
CA LEU A 80 -1.03 -0.15 -6.11
C LEU A 80 0.48 0.08 -6.08
N ASP A 81 0.91 1.23 -6.61
CA ASP A 81 2.32 1.59 -6.64
C ASP A 81 2.69 2.52 -5.48
N LEU A 82 3.52 1.99 -4.58
CA LEU A 82 4.06 2.62 -3.38
C LEU A 82 5.60 2.79 -3.47
N THR A 83 6.17 2.71 -4.67
CA THR A 83 7.62 2.89 -4.87
C THR A 83 8.04 4.26 -4.32
N ASP A 84 9.22 4.35 -3.70
CA ASP A 84 9.76 5.59 -3.11
C ASP A 84 8.89 6.31 -2.05
N THR A 85 7.91 5.62 -1.46
CA THR A 85 7.23 6.07 -0.22
C THR A 85 8.09 5.76 1.02
N VAL A 86 9.15 6.54 1.23
CA VAL A 86 10.18 6.23 2.24
C VAL A 86 9.68 6.25 3.69
N ASN A 87 8.69 7.09 4.00
CA ASN A 87 8.11 7.22 5.34
C ASN A 87 6.87 6.34 5.57
N LEU A 88 6.49 5.48 4.62
CA LEU A 88 5.36 4.57 4.79
C LEU A 88 5.75 3.48 5.78
N THR A 89 5.15 3.51 6.98
CA THR A 89 5.44 2.58 8.08
C THR A 89 4.24 1.74 8.49
N GLU A 90 3.04 2.11 8.06
CA GLU A 90 1.80 1.41 8.41
C GLU A 90 1.03 0.94 7.17
N MET A 91 0.68 -0.35 7.17
CA MET A 91 -0.23 -0.95 6.20
C MET A 91 -1.65 -1.01 6.78
N PRO A 92 -2.69 -1.04 5.94
CA PRO A 92 -4.05 -1.24 6.39
C PRO A 92 -4.34 -2.74 6.57
N MET A 93 -5.21 -3.06 7.53
CA MET A 93 -5.77 -4.41 7.65
C MET A 93 -6.56 -4.78 6.39
N HIS A 94 -6.61 -6.08 6.09
CA HIS A 94 -7.40 -6.65 5.00
C HIS A 94 -6.93 -6.26 3.59
N ILE A 95 -5.69 -5.80 3.42
CA ILE A 95 -5.14 -5.59 2.08
C ILE A 95 -5.11 -6.91 1.28
N GLY A 96 -5.01 -8.06 1.94
CA GLY A 96 -5.15 -9.39 1.34
C GLY A 96 -6.53 -9.67 0.72
N ASN A 97 -7.54 -8.82 0.92
CA ASN A 97 -8.82 -8.91 0.24
C ASN A 97 -8.78 -8.41 -1.21
N LEU A 98 -7.72 -7.71 -1.62
CA LEU A 98 -7.55 -7.19 -2.98
C LEU A 98 -7.15 -8.32 -3.94
N LYS A 99 -8.07 -9.27 -4.20
CA LYS A 99 -7.80 -10.49 -4.98
C LYS A 99 -7.35 -10.22 -6.41
N ASN A 100 -7.79 -9.10 -7.00
CA ASN A 100 -7.41 -8.70 -8.36
C ASN A 100 -6.08 -7.94 -8.42
N LEU A 101 -5.42 -7.70 -7.27
CA LEU A 101 -4.18 -6.94 -7.23
C LEU A 101 -3.05 -7.73 -7.89
N GLN A 102 -2.46 -7.12 -8.92
CA GLN A 102 -1.37 -7.68 -9.69
C GLN A 102 -0.05 -7.01 -9.33
N ILE A 103 -0.06 -5.72 -9.02
CA ILE A 103 1.14 -4.98 -8.63
C ILE A 103 0.91 -4.37 -7.26
N LEU A 104 1.75 -4.76 -6.32
CA LEU A 104 1.94 -4.13 -5.02
C LEU A 104 3.44 -3.93 -4.85
N SER A 105 3.95 -2.71 -5.03
CA SER A 105 5.41 -2.51 -5.05
C SER A 105 6.05 -2.47 -3.66
N LYS A 106 5.27 -2.24 -2.59
CA LYS A 106 5.77 -2.23 -1.20
C LYS A 106 4.77 -2.82 -0.22
N PHE A 107 5.25 -3.60 0.74
CA PHE A 107 4.50 -4.08 1.90
C PHE A 107 5.33 -3.89 3.18
N VAL A 108 4.71 -3.41 4.26
CA VAL A 108 5.37 -3.24 5.56
C VAL A 108 4.72 -4.16 6.58
N VAL A 109 5.52 -5.06 7.16
CA VAL A 109 5.08 -5.95 8.25
C VAL A 109 5.12 -5.17 9.57
N GLN A 110 3.98 -5.06 10.24
CA GLN A 110 3.86 -4.34 11.50
C GLN A 110 3.98 -5.27 12.71
N LYS A 111 4.42 -4.72 13.84
CA LYS A 111 4.44 -5.40 15.14
C LYS A 111 3.04 -5.29 15.78
N ASP A 112 2.68 -6.26 16.63
CA ASP A 112 1.55 -6.22 17.59
C ASP A 112 0.18 -5.80 16.99
N GLY A 113 -0.57 -6.75 16.43
CA GLY A 113 -2.00 -6.57 16.06
C GLY A 113 -2.27 -5.82 14.75
N GLY A 114 -1.23 -5.34 14.06
CA GLY A 114 -1.32 -4.83 12.69
C GLY A 114 -1.21 -5.91 11.61
N PRO A 115 -1.27 -5.54 10.32
CA PRO A 115 -1.06 -6.43 9.19
C PRO A 115 0.24 -7.22 9.32
N ASN A 116 0.11 -8.54 9.45
CA ASN A 116 1.23 -9.46 9.38
C ASN A 116 1.50 -9.83 7.91
N ILE A 117 2.60 -10.55 7.68
CA ILE A 117 2.97 -11.04 6.35
C ILE A 117 1.93 -12.01 5.74
N GLY A 118 1.03 -12.58 6.56
CA GLY A 118 -0.05 -13.46 6.14
C GLY A 118 -1.08 -12.80 5.23
N GLU A 119 -1.24 -11.46 5.26
CA GLU A 119 -2.09 -10.72 4.32
C GLU A 119 -1.71 -10.98 2.85
N LEU A 120 -0.42 -11.20 2.58
CA LEU A 120 0.09 -11.50 1.23
C LEU A 120 -0.40 -12.86 0.69
N LYS A 121 -0.87 -13.77 1.55
CA LYS A 121 -1.53 -15.03 1.14
C LYS A 121 -2.73 -14.75 0.25
N GLY A 122 -3.46 -13.67 0.53
CA GLY A 122 -4.66 -13.31 -0.20
C GLY A 122 -4.40 -12.75 -1.61
N LEU A 123 -3.17 -12.31 -1.89
CA LEU A 123 -2.81 -11.60 -3.12
C LEU A 123 -2.20 -12.56 -4.14
N LEU A 124 -3.04 -13.41 -4.73
CA LEU A 124 -2.62 -14.56 -5.54
C LEU A 124 -1.99 -14.20 -6.89
N HIS A 125 -2.33 -13.04 -7.45
CA HIS A 125 -1.94 -12.63 -8.80
C HIS A 125 -0.79 -11.62 -8.82
N LEU A 126 -0.10 -11.42 -7.69
CA LEU A 126 1.04 -10.52 -7.62
C LEU A 126 2.12 -10.92 -8.62
N ARG A 127 2.64 -9.91 -9.28
CA ARG A 127 3.67 -10.00 -10.30
C ARG A 127 4.59 -8.79 -10.28
N LYS A 128 5.71 -8.88 -11.00
CA LYS A 128 6.80 -7.89 -11.03
C LYS A 128 7.51 -7.79 -9.69
N GLU A 129 7.88 -6.58 -9.29
CA GLU A 129 8.69 -6.31 -8.12
C GLU A 129 7.81 -6.11 -6.88
N LEU A 130 8.21 -6.74 -5.77
CA LEU A 130 7.63 -6.53 -4.45
C LEU A 130 8.75 -6.28 -3.44
N SER A 131 8.70 -5.16 -2.73
CA SER A 131 9.59 -4.85 -1.60
C SER A 131 8.85 -5.10 -0.29
N ILE A 132 9.37 -6.00 0.55
CA ILE A 132 8.81 -6.30 1.88
C ILE A 132 9.75 -5.75 2.95
N ARG A 133 9.24 -4.85 3.78
CA ARG A 133 9.97 -4.22 4.89
C ARG A 133 9.43 -4.68 6.23
N GLY A 134 10.25 -4.54 7.26
CA GLY A 134 9.84 -4.80 8.64
C GLY A 134 9.81 -6.29 8.98
N LEU A 135 10.56 -7.12 8.25
CA LEU A 135 10.56 -8.57 8.42
C LEU A 135 10.98 -9.03 9.82
N GLN A 136 11.69 -8.20 10.58
CA GLN A 136 12.01 -8.47 11.99
C GLN A 136 10.76 -8.53 12.91
N ASN A 137 9.62 -8.05 12.42
CA ASN A 137 8.33 -8.11 13.11
C ASN A 137 7.56 -9.41 12.83
N VAL A 138 8.06 -10.30 11.96
CA VAL A 138 7.45 -11.61 11.73
C VAL A 138 7.73 -12.50 12.93
N VAL A 139 6.76 -12.63 13.83
CA VAL A 139 6.88 -13.44 15.06
C VAL A 139 6.45 -14.88 14.83
N ASP A 140 5.42 -15.11 14.01
CA ASP A 140 4.91 -16.45 13.74
C ASP A 140 5.50 -17.03 12.44
N THR A 141 6.26 -18.11 12.58
CA THR A 141 6.85 -18.83 11.44
C THR A 141 5.80 -19.46 10.52
N ARG A 142 4.56 -19.65 11.00
CA ARG A 142 3.42 -20.10 10.18
C ARG A 142 3.03 -19.03 9.17
N ASP A 143 2.97 -17.76 9.58
CA ASP A 143 2.66 -16.64 8.68
C ASP A 143 3.68 -16.54 7.53
N ALA A 144 4.97 -16.76 7.83
CA ALA A 144 6.03 -16.80 6.84
C ALA A 144 5.87 -17.96 5.84
N ARG A 145 5.42 -19.13 6.30
CA ARG A 145 5.13 -20.28 5.42
C ARG A 145 3.88 -20.06 4.59
N GLU A 146 2.89 -19.38 5.15
CA GLU A 146 1.57 -19.17 4.55
C GLU A 146 1.48 -18.00 3.57
N CYS A 147 2.42 -17.04 3.62
CA CYS A 147 2.42 -15.94 2.66
C CYS A 147 2.64 -16.40 1.21
N ILE A 148 3.09 -17.66 1.00
CA ILE A 148 3.18 -18.34 -0.30
C ILE A 148 3.88 -17.45 -1.34
N LEU A 149 4.93 -16.74 -0.95
CA LEU A 149 5.65 -15.85 -1.87
C LEU A 149 6.35 -16.64 -2.97
N LYS A 150 6.90 -17.80 -2.62
CA LYS A 150 7.57 -18.72 -3.55
C LYS A 150 6.67 -19.29 -4.66
N ASP A 151 5.35 -19.37 -4.44
CA ASP A 151 4.44 -19.93 -5.45
C ASP A 151 3.85 -18.84 -6.36
N LYS A 152 4.14 -17.56 -6.08
CA LYS A 152 3.75 -16.42 -6.93
C LYS A 152 4.73 -16.28 -8.09
N GLN A 153 4.57 -17.15 -9.08
CA GLN A 153 5.43 -17.25 -10.28
C GLN A 153 5.52 -15.96 -11.12
N GLY A 154 4.60 -15.01 -10.91
CA GLY A 154 4.64 -13.73 -11.60
C GLY A 154 5.63 -12.72 -11.02
N LEU A 155 6.20 -12.97 -9.82
CA LEU A 155 7.16 -12.05 -9.20
C LEU A 155 8.52 -12.16 -9.89
N ASP A 156 8.95 -11.07 -10.50
CA ASP A 156 10.24 -10.96 -11.20
C ASP A 156 11.36 -10.60 -10.22
N SER A 157 11.04 -9.89 -9.14
CA SER A 157 11.99 -9.45 -8.12
C SER A 157 11.32 -9.38 -6.74
N LEU A 158 12.01 -9.85 -5.72
CA LEU A 158 11.58 -9.79 -4.32
C LEU A 158 12.69 -9.17 -3.48
N GLU A 159 12.44 -7.98 -2.96
CA GLU A 159 13.36 -7.30 -2.06
C GLU A 159 12.88 -7.51 -0.62
N LEU A 160 13.75 -8.08 0.22
CA LEU A 160 13.46 -8.37 1.62
C LEU A 160 14.32 -7.48 2.51
N GLN A 161 13.67 -6.62 3.30
CA GLN A 161 14.35 -5.65 4.15
C GLN A 161 14.04 -5.88 5.63
N TRP A 162 15.09 -6.16 6.40
CA TRP A 162 15.09 -6.10 7.86
C TRP A 162 15.60 -4.73 8.33
N SER A 163 15.00 -4.15 9.36
CA SER A 163 15.68 -3.04 10.04
C SER A 163 16.87 -3.61 10.83
N HIS A 164 18.04 -3.00 10.69
CA HIS A 164 19.15 -3.30 11.58
C HIS A 164 18.76 -2.90 13.00
N ARG A 165 18.62 -3.90 13.89
CA ARG A 165 18.74 -3.67 15.33
C ARG A 165 20.19 -3.30 15.59
N GLY A 166 20.49 -2.00 15.66
CA GLY A 166 21.65 -1.54 16.42
C GLY A 166 21.39 -1.83 17.89
N HIS A 167 21.92 -2.94 18.41
CA HIS A 167 22.05 -3.16 19.85
C HIS A 167 23.18 -2.29 20.38
N GLY A 168 22.97 -1.58 21.49
CA GLY A 168 24.05 -0.93 22.23
C GLY A 168 23.62 0.21 23.14
N THR A 169 22.80 -0.09 24.15
CA THR A 169 22.88 0.63 25.43
C THR A 169 24.34 0.67 25.90
N ASN A 170 24.85 1.85 26.26
CA ASN A 170 25.91 1.98 27.23
C ASN A 170 25.49 3.07 28.23
N ASP A 171 24.74 2.64 29.25
CA ASP A 171 24.92 3.20 30.58
C ASP A 171 26.22 2.62 31.13
N ARG A 172 27.16 3.51 31.49
CA ARG A 172 28.10 3.46 32.64
C ARG A 172 29.32 4.34 32.37
N GLN A 173 29.27 5.58 32.85
CA GLN A 173 30.19 6.11 33.86
C GLN A 173 29.58 7.35 34.52
#